data_AF-A0A0L0MX43-F1
#
_entry.id   AF-A0A0L0MX43-F1
#
_cell.length_a   1.000
_cell.length_b   1.000
_cell.length_c   1.000
_cell.angle_alpha   90.00
_cell.angle_beta   90.00
_cell.angle_gamma   90.00
#
_symmetry.space_group_name_H-M   'P 1'
#
loop_
_entity.id
_entity.type
_entity.pdbx_description
1 polymer ?
#
loop_
_entity_poly.entity_id
_entity_poly.type
_entity_poly.pdbx_seq_one_letter_code
_entity_poly.pdbx_strand_id
1 'polypeptide(L)'
;MDDDGGILNIEISDNEDDQKRADRTGQTEAAFQAVKRDYRAKIYKSIKLPLGPGANKQHLQEVVHAVEELYFFRRYQEALDFLATVQNDESAKAFDNDTRKLLDTYGENCLQKLNSS
;
A
#
# COMPACT_ATOMS: atom_id res chain seq x y z
N MET A 1 -5.02 -48.22 -20.36
CA MET A 1 -5.14 -47.39 -19.15
C MET A 1 -4.61 -45.99 -19.49
N ASP A 2 -5.24 -45.38 -20.49
CA ASP A 2 -6.25 -44.31 -20.35
C ASP A 2 -6.32 -43.56 -19.01
N ASP A 3 -6.70 -42.28 -19.13
CA ASP A 3 -6.87 -41.22 -18.11
C ASP A 3 -5.55 -40.56 -17.66
N ASP A 4 -5.35 -39.25 -17.52
CA ASP A 4 -6.11 -37.99 -17.63
C ASP A 4 -5.10 -36.91 -17.17
N GLY A 5 -5.00 -35.65 -17.62
CA GLY A 5 -5.80 -34.83 -18.51
C GLY A 5 -4.90 -33.73 -19.08
N GLY A 6 -5.13 -33.40 -20.34
CA GLY A 6 -4.48 -32.28 -21.02
C GLY A 6 -4.93 -30.94 -20.41
N ILE A 7 -3.99 -30.20 -19.83
CA ILE A 7 -4.26 -28.86 -19.29
C ILE A 7 -3.84 -27.75 -20.28
N LEU A 8 -3.31 -28.11 -21.46
CA LEU A 8 -2.87 -27.16 -22.48
C LEU A 8 -3.34 -27.57 -23.88
N ASN A 9 -4.63 -27.90 -24.02
CA ASN A 9 -5.29 -27.93 -25.33
C ASN A 9 -5.90 -26.55 -25.60
N ILE A 10 -5.04 -25.55 -25.81
CA ILE A 10 -5.48 -24.25 -26.32
C ILE A 10 -5.59 -24.39 -27.83
N GLU A 11 -6.79 -24.78 -28.26
CA GLU A 11 -7.20 -24.81 -29.65
C GLU A 11 -7.45 -23.35 -30.05
N ILE A 12 -6.48 -22.75 -30.73
CA ILE A 12 -6.68 -21.47 -31.42
C ILE A 12 -7.54 -21.79 -32.65
N SER A 13 -8.85 -21.90 -32.45
CA SER A 13 -9.82 -21.88 -33.53
C SER A 13 -10.01 -20.43 -33.94
N ASP A 14 -9.37 -20.08 -35.06
CA ASP A 14 -9.65 -18.88 -35.84
C ASP A 14 -11.13 -18.91 -36.26
N ASN A 15 -11.97 -18.23 -35.49
CA ASN A 15 -13.36 -17.96 -35.85
C ASN A 15 -13.60 -16.47 -35.63
N GLU A 16 -13.49 -15.73 -36.73
CA GLU A 16 -13.76 -14.31 -36.85
C GLU A 16 -15.26 -14.04 -36.60
N ASP A 17 -15.66 -13.98 -35.33
CA ASP A 17 -16.95 -13.39 -34.93
C ASP A 17 -16.66 -12.14 -34.09
N ASP A 18 -16.69 -10.99 -34.78
CA ASP A 18 -16.59 -9.63 -34.23
C ASP A 18 -17.83 -9.33 -33.36
N GLN A 19 -17.92 -9.99 -32.21
CA GLN A 19 -18.81 -9.57 -31.14
C GLN A 19 -17.97 -8.85 -30.10
N LYS A 20 -17.95 -7.51 -30.24
CA LYS A 20 -17.48 -6.51 -29.28
C LYS A 20 -17.54 -7.04 -27.85
N ARG A 21 -16.44 -7.60 -27.38
CA ARG A 21 -16.18 -7.72 -25.95
C ARG A 21 -16.09 -6.29 -25.47
N ALA A 22 -17.17 -5.78 -24.88
CA ALA A 22 -17.17 -4.47 -24.25
C ALA A 22 -15.93 -4.42 -23.36
N ASP A 23 -15.07 -3.44 -23.59
CA ASP A 23 -13.84 -3.28 -22.84
C ASP A 23 -14.22 -3.01 -21.37
N ARG A 24 -14.21 -4.06 -20.54
CA ARG A 24 -14.68 -4.02 -19.14
C ARG A 24 -13.67 -3.32 -18.21
N THR A 25 -12.55 -2.84 -18.74
CA THR A 25 -11.41 -2.31 -17.97
C THR A 25 -10.81 -1.02 -18.55
N GLY A 26 -11.28 -0.58 -19.71
CA GLY A 26 -10.79 0.59 -20.42
C GLY A 26 -11.26 1.87 -19.74
N GLN A 27 -10.54 2.28 -18.71
CA GLN A 27 -10.59 3.67 -18.28
C GLN A 27 -9.94 4.51 -19.36
N THR A 28 -10.64 5.54 -19.83
CA THR A 28 -10.02 6.56 -20.67
C THR A 28 -8.91 7.24 -19.88
N GLU A 29 -7.85 7.69 -20.56
CA GLU A 29 -6.74 8.43 -19.94
C GLU A 29 -7.25 9.62 -19.10
N ALA A 30 -8.30 10.31 -19.56
CA ALA A 30 -8.92 11.40 -18.80
C ALA A 30 -9.54 10.93 -17.46
N ALA A 31 -10.17 9.75 -17.44
CA ALA A 31 -10.70 9.16 -16.21
C ALA A 31 -9.57 8.73 -15.27
N PHE A 32 -8.49 8.15 -15.82
CA PHE A 32 -7.29 7.81 -15.04
C PHE A 32 -6.63 9.05 -14.43
N GLN A 33 -6.49 10.14 -15.19
CA GLN A 33 -5.93 11.40 -14.67
C GLN A 33 -6.83 12.06 -13.62
N ALA A 34 -8.16 11.94 -13.75
CA ALA A 34 -9.11 12.42 -12.75
C ALA A 34 -9.00 11.62 -11.44
N VAL A 35 -8.97 10.28 -11.54
CA VAL A 35 -8.74 9.39 -10.39
C VAL A 35 -7.37 9.68 -9.78
N LYS A 36 -6.32 9.86 -10.57
CA LYS A 36 -4.98 10.22 -10.08
C LYS A 36 -4.94 11.57 -9.37
N ARG A 37 -5.71 12.56 -9.84
CA ARG A 37 -5.83 13.88 -9.17
C ARG A 37 -6.57 13.77 -7.84
N ASP A 38 -7.64 12.99 -7.80
CA ASP A 38 -8.50 12.84 -6.63
C ASP A 38 -7.98 11.80 -5.62
N TYR A 39 -7.13 10.86 -6.08
CA TYR A 39 -6.60 9.81 -5.25
C TYR A 39 -5.78 10.42 -4.10
N ARG A 40 -6.31 10.20 -2.91
CA ARG A 40 -5.64 10.47 -1.65
C ARG A 40 -5.51 9.12 -0.98
N ALA A 41 -4.28 8.64 -0.82
CA ALA A 41 -4.02 7.53 0.07
C ALA A 41 -4.59 7.85 1.46
N LYS A 42 -5.56 7.05 1.89
CA LYS A 42 -6.28 7.20 3.17
C LYS A 42 -5.87 6.14 4.20
N ILE A 43 -4.82 5.37 3.92
CA ILE A 43 -4.45 4.23 4.77
C ILE A 43 -4.01 4.71 6.15
N TYR A 44 -3.16 5.75 6.27
CA TYR A 44 -2.76 6.30 7.58
C TYR A 44 -3.93 6.81 8.46
N LYS A 45 -5.05 7.24 7.85
CA LYS A 45 -6.25 7.68 8.57
C LYS A 45 -7.13 6.53 9.06
N SER A 46 -6.93 5.33 8.51
CA SER A 46 -7.74 4.16 8.83
C SER A 46 -7.12 3.34 9.97
N ILE A 47 -5.86 3.62 10.33
CA ILE A 47 -5.15 2.93 11.41
C ILE A 47 -5.67 3.45 12.74
N LYS A 48 -6.25 2.53 13.52
CA LYS A 48 -6.64 2.81 14.90
C LYS A 48 -5.43 2.63 15.81
N LEU A 49 -4.80 3.74 16.18
CA LEU A 49 -3.83 3.80 17.27
C LEU A 49 -4.55 4.17 18.58
N PRO A 50 -4.12 3.64 19.74
CA PRO A 50 -3.03 2.67 19.92
C PRO A 50 -3.39 1.26 19.45
N LEU A 51 -2.38 0.54 18.99
CA LEU A 51 -2.47 -0.90 18.70
C LEU A 51 -2.80 -1.61 20.03
N GLY A 52 -4.02 -2.15 20.15
CA GLY A 52 -4.44 -2.83 21.37
C GLY A 52 -3.54 -4.02 21.75
N PRO A 53 -3.68 -4.59 22.95
CA PRO A 53 -2.79 -5.64 23.50
C PRO A 53 -2.76 -6.98 22.73
N GLY A 54 -3.44 -7.07 21.58
CA GLY A 54 -3.41 -8.19 20.64
C GLY A 54 -2.95 -7.77 19.23
N ALA A 55 -2.07 -6.79 19.14
CA ALA A 55 -1.53 -6.27 17.89
C ALA A 55 -0.89 -7.39 17.06
N ASN A 56 -1.65 -7.87 16.07
CA ASN A 56 -1.19 -8.92 15.18
C ASN A 56 -0.26 -8.34 14.08
N LYS A 57 0.51 -9.21 13.41
CA LYS A 57 1.49 -8.83 12.37
C LYS A 57 0.92 -7.92 11.28
N GLN A 58 -0.36 -8.10 10.94
CA GLN A 58 -1.06 -7.26 9.98
C GLN A 58 -1.13 -5.79 10.42
N HIS A 59 -1.43 -5.52 11.69
CA HIS A 59 -1.54 -4.14 12.16
C HIS A 59 -0.17 -3.43 12.20
N LEU A 60 0.91 -4.18 12.49
CA LEU A 60 2.27 -3.65 12.38
C LEU A 60 2.59 -3.26 10.94
N GLN A 61 2.21 -4.09 9.97
CA GLN A 61 2.39 -3.79 8.55
C GLN A 61 1.58 -2.56 8.13
N GLU A 62 0.35 -2.40 8.63
CA GLU A 62 -0.44 -1.20 8.35
C GLU A 62 0.28 0.07 8.82
N VAL A 63 0.89 0.06 10.02
CA VAL A 63 1.68 1.21 10.52
C VAL A 63 2.87 1.51 9.62
N VAL A 64 3.61 0.48 9.20
CA VAL A 64 4.74 0.65 8.28
C VAL A 64 4.25 1.24 6.96
N HIS A 65 3.22 0.66 6.36
CA HIS A 65 2.67 1.11 5.09
C HIS A 65 2.14 2.55 5.15
N ALA A 66 1.52 2.95 6.26
CA ALA A 66 1.10 4.34 6.43
C ALA A 66 2.27 5.33 6.44
N VAL A 67 3.39 4.99 7.09
CA VAL A 67 4.60 5.82 7.06
C VAL A 67 5.18 5.86 5.64
N GLU A 68 5.24 4.72 4.95
CA GLU A 68 5.71 4.62 3.57
C GLU A 68 4.86 5.47 2.62
N GLU A 69 3.53 5.44 2.77
CA GLU A 69 2.64 6.27 1.98
C GLU A 69 2.86 7.74 2.27
N LEU A 70 2.90 8.16 3.54
CA LEU A 70 3.16 9.56 3.89
C LEU A 70 4.51 10.04 3.31
N TYR A 71 5.53 9.18 3.34
CA TYR A 71 6.82 9.44 2.69
C TYR A 71 6.68 9.58 1.17
N PHE A 72 5.98 8.66 0.51
CA PHE A 72 5.78 8.67 -0.95
C PHE A 72 4.99 9.89 -1.43
N PHE A 73 3.98 10.32 -0.66
CA PHE A 73 3.21 11.53 -0.94
C PHE A 73 3.95 12.83 -0.58
N ARG A 74 5.23 12.75 -0.17
CA ARG A 74 6.05 13.87 0.32
C ARG A 74 5.43 14.63 1.50
N ARG A 75 4.58 13.97 2.27
CA ARG A 75 3.93 14.53 3.47
C ARG A 75 4.80 14.24 4.68
N TYR A 76 6.04 14.71 4.63
CA TYR A 76 7.07 14.36 5.61
C TYR A 76 6.73 14.83 7.02
N GLN A 77 6.07 16.00 7.18
CA GLN A 77 5.64 16.47 8.51
C GLN A 77 4.61 15.53 9.14
N GLU A 78 3.64 15.07 8.36
CA GLU A 78 2.62 14.13 8.85
C GLU A 78 3.21 12.75 9.12
N ALA A 79 4.21 12.32 8.33
CA ALA A 79 4.95 11.10 8.62
C ALA A 79 5.66 11.17 9.99
N LEU A 80 6.28 12.31 10.31
CA LEU A 80 6.96 12.52 11.60
C LEU A 80 5.98 12.59 12.77
N ASP A 81 4.86 13.29 12.62
CA ASP A 81 3.80 13.35 13.64
C ASP A 81 3.20 11.95 13.91
N PHE A 82 2.97 11.17 12.85
CA PHE A 82 2.51 9.80 12.96
C PHE A 82 3.54 8.90 13.65
N LEU A 83 4.83 9.00 13.27
CA LEU A 83 5.91 8.28 13.93
C LEU A 83 6.03 8.62 15.42
N ALA A 84 5.90 9.90 15.78
CA ALA A 84 5.92 10.35 17.17
C ALA A 84 4.74 9.76 17.96
N THR A 85 3.55 9.70 17.36
CA THR A 85 2.37 9.06 17.97
C THR A 85 2.63 7.56 18.20
N VAL A 86 3.11 6.86 17.17
CA VAL A 86 3.42 5.42 17.25
C VAL A 86 4.49 5.09 18.31
N GLN A 87 5.49 5.95 18.48
CA GLN A 87 6.57 5.77 19.45
C GLN A 87 6.18 6.13 20.89
N ASN A 88 5.27 7.10 21.08
CA ASN A 88 4.81 7.53 22.39
C ASN A 88 3.73 6.59 22.97
N ASP A 89 3.00 5.89 22.10
CA ASP A 89 1.99 4.91 22.50
C ASP A 89 2.59 3.55 22.91
N GLU A 90 1.81 2.75 23.65
CA GLU A 90 2.18 1.37 24.02
C GLU A 90 2.42 0.45 22.81
N SER A 91 1.97 0.88 21.63
CA SER A 91 2.31 0.35 20.31
C SER A 91 3.81 0.14 20.13
N ALA A 92 4.65 1.03 20.68
CA ALA A 92 6.10 0.94 20.59
C ALA A 92 6.65 -0.40 21.09
N LYS A 93 5.99 -1.04 22.07
CA LYS A 93 6.39 -2.35 22.63
C LYS A 93 6.02 -3.52 21.71
N ALA A 94 5.03 -3.35 20.85
CA ALA A 94 4.53 -4.39 19.95
C ALA A 94 5.41 -4.60 18.70
N PHE A 95 6.18 -3.59 18.30
CA PHE A 95 7.07 -3.70 17.14
C PHE A 95 8.28 -4.61 17.42
N ASP A 96 8.75 -5.31 16.39
CA ASP A 96 10.05 -5.99 16.40
C ASP A 96 11.20 -4.98 16.25
N ASN A 97 12.44 -5.42 16.50
CA ASN A 97 13.64 -4.58 16.37
C ASN A 97 13.82 -4.05 14.94
N ASP A 98 13.62 -4.90 13.94
CA ASP A 98 13.75 -4.55 12.52
C ASP A 98 12.72 -3.49 12.09
N THR A 99 11.47 -3.63 12.55
CA THR A 99 10.41 -2.66 12.25
C THR A 99 10.72 -1.31 12.90
N ARG A 100 11.22 -1.28 14.14
CA ARG A 100 11.65 -0.04 14.80
C ARG A 100 12.77 0.66 14.02
N LYS A 101 13.79 -0.08 13.58
CA LYS A 101 14.87 0.46 12.76
C LYS A 101 14.37 1.04 11.44
N LEU A 102 13.44 0.35 10.77
CA LEU A 102 12.86 0.82 9.53
C LEU A 102 12.10 2.14 9.72
N LEU A 103 11.28 2.24 10.77
CA LEU A 103 10.55 3.45 11.11
C LEU A 103 11.49 4.61 11.47
N ASP A 104 12.58 4.34 12.18
CA ASP A 104 13.62 5.31 12.52
C ASP A 104 14.30 5.86 11.25
N THR A 105 14.71 4.97 10.34
CA THR A 105 15.29 5.34 9.04
C THR A 105 14.33 6.21 8.22
N TYR A 106 13.03 5.88 8.21
CA TYR A 106 12.03 6.73 7.54
C TYR A 106 11.90 8.10 8.20
N GLY A 107 11.98 8.18 9.53
CA GLY A 107 11.98 9.44 10.27
C GLY A 107 13.17 10.33 9.92
N GLU A 108 14.39 9.77 9.94
CA GLU A 108 15.61 10.47 9.52
C GLU A 108 15.51 10.97 8.07
N ASN A 109 15.05 10.11 7.16
CA ASN A 109 14.85 10.47 5.77
C ASN A 109 13.81 11.58 5.59
N CYS A 110 12.70 11.55 6.35
CA CYS A 110 11.70 12.62 6.35
C CYS A 110 12.30 13.96 6.80
N LEU A 111 13.09 13.96 7.88
CA LEU A 111 13.78 15.16 8.38
C LEU A 111 14.78 15.70 7.35
N GLN A 112 15.57 14.82 6.73
CA GLN A 112 16.48 15.23 5.67
C GLN A 112 15.73 15.86 4.49
N LYS A 113 14.62 15.26 4.05
CA LYS A 113 13.81 15.80 2.95
C LYS A 113 13.15 17.13 3.30
N LEU A 114 12.71 17.32 4.55
CA LEU A 114 12.16 18.60 5.03
C LEU A 114 13.22 19.71 5.06
N ASN A 115 14.41 19.40 5.57
CA ASN A 115 15.51 20.36 5.64
C ASN A 115 16.17 20.63 4.28
N SER A 116 15.97 19.75 3.30
CA SER A 116 16.46 19.89 1.93
C SER A 116 15.43 20.53 0.98
N SER A 117 14.24 20.92 1.47
CA SER A 117 13.13 21.42 0.66
C SER A 117 12.89 22.92 0.81
#